data_AF-T1GKF5-F1
#
_entry.id   AF-T1GKF5-F1
#
_cell.length_a   1.000
_cell.length_b   1.000
_cell.length_c   1.000
_cell.angle_alpha   90.00
_cell.angle_beta   90.00
_cell.angle_gamma   90.00
#
_symmetry.space_group_name_H-M   'P 1'
#
loop_
_entity.id
_entity.type
_entity.pdbx_description
1 polymer ?
#
loop_
_entity_poly.entity_id
_entity_poly.type
_entity_poly.pdbx_seq_one_letter_code
_entity_poly.pdbx_strand_id
1 'polypeptide(L)'
;MSRKEMQRQSSLNTASYIQDFSVKSRKYLDHRNEENLVQFNRSASLLCTVKNLQDSLASTFTSLETTNFLIDMYSMLDILSPDLDVFWTCLTVVQQLLKNSKLQQGKSGTSSFIDAGLVLYIKITWEQPYLLQLIRKLVDCIYCDDFDDTIMKLATSVLINLCHKNFCVTCLLLRTVNISSLSKRILSCGVLASKLMIILAEDLDVPSSKDLEKVVTSNFHAIRDSLNTWDVPQLTHIIDFIVSSESNRDFHGAVKNYPNYEENVRDLLQHLSSRSEMEDSCDDGRKNQQACISLVCQLIKYFVTLNKG
;
A
#
# COMPACT_ATOMS: atom_id res chain seq x y z
N MET A 1 -25.39 15.50 21.00
CA MET A 1 -25.38 14.25 20.21
C MET A 1 -24.33 13.33 20.80
N SER A 2 -24.72 12.14 21.25
CA SER A 2 -23.82 11.19 21.93
C SER A 2 -22.84 10.54 20.92
N ARG A 3 -21.61 10.19 21.35
CA ARG A 3 -20.62 9.51 20.49
C ARG A 3 -21.18 8.25 19.81
N LYS A 4 -22.07 7.52 20.50
CA LYS A 4 -22.73 6.33 19.94
C LYS A 4 -23.70 6.65 18.81
N GLU A 5 -24.38 7.79 18.86
CA GLU A 5 -25.30 8.24 17.79
C GLU A 5 -24.53 8.72 16.56
N MET A 6 -23.41 9.43 16.78
CA MET A 6 -22.54 9.90 15.70
C MET A 6 -21.89 8.73 14.95
N GLN A 7 -21.47 7.69 15.67
CA GLN A 7 -20.90 6.47 15.08
C GLN A 7 -21.95 5.65 14.31
N ARG A 8 -23.19 5.56 14.84
CA ARG A 8 -24.31 4.88 14.16
C ARG A 8 -24.72 5.61 12.88
N GLN A 9 -24.77 6.95 12.90
CA GLN A 9 -25.07 7.75 11.71
C GLN A 9 -23.97 7.64 10.65
N SER A 10 -22.70 7.60 11.06
CA SER A 10 -21.57 7.38 10.14
C SER A 10 -21.65 6.02 9.44
N SER A 11 -21.98 4.94 10.17
CA SER A 11 -22.11 3.60 9.58
C SER A 11 -23.29 3.51 8.60
N LEU A 12 -24.42 4.15 8.91
CA LEU A 12 -25.58 4.24 8.01
C LEU A 12 -25.25 4.99 6.71
N ASN A 13 -24.47 6.07 6.81
CA ASN A 13 -24.03 6.82 5.64
C ASN A 13 -23.08 5.99 4.76
N THR A 14 -22.14 5.25 5.35
CA THR A 14 -21.24 4.36 4.60
C THR A 14 -22.00 3.26 3.85
N ALA A 15 -23.00 2.64 4.49
CA ALA A 15 -23.82 1.61 3.86
C ALA A 15 -24.56 2.15 2.64
N SER A 16 -25.11 3.36 2.77
CA SER A 16 -25.76 4.08 1.66
C SER A 16 -24.79 4.34 0.50
N TYR A 17 -23.56 4.76 0.77
CA TYR A 17 -22.56 5.00 -0.27
C TYR A 17 -22.12 3.74 -1.00
N ILE A 18 -21.95 2.61 -0.29
CA ILE A 18 -21.63 1.31 -0.91
C ILE A 18 -22.77 0.85 -1.83
N GLN A 19 -24.02 0.98 -1.38
CA GLN A 19 -25.19 0.61 -2.17
C GLN A 19 -25.36 1.53 -3.39
N ASP A 20 -25.21 2.84 -3.22
CA ASP A 20 -25.28 3.80 -4.33
C ASP A 20 -24.19 3.51 -5.35
N PHE A 21 -22.96 3.20 -4.93
CA PHE A 21 -21.87 2.81 -5.82
C PHE A 21 -22.28 1.63 -6.70
N SER A 22 -22.77 0.55 -6.10
CA SER A 22 -23.22 -0.66 -6.81
C SER A 22 -24.42 -0.41 -7.73
N VAL A 23 -25.31 0.52 -7.39
CA VAL A 23 -26.45 0.87 -8.26
C VAL A 23 -25.98 1.70 -9.46
N LYS A 24 -25.11 2.69 -9.23
CA LYS A 24 -24.61 3.57 -10.29
C LYS A 24 -23.64 2.86 -11.22
N SER A 25 -22.82 1.94 -10.71
CA SER A 25 -21.93 1.10 -11.53
C SER A 25 -22.74 0.26 -12.52
N ARG A 26 -23.71 -0.53 -12.02
CA ARG A 26 -24.59 -1.36 -12.86
C ARG A 26 -25.36 -0.53 -13.88
N LYS A 27 -25.91 0.62 -13.48
CA LYS A 27 -26.60 1.52 -14.43
C LYS A 27 -25.68 1.99 -15.56
N TYR A 28 -24.43 2.31 -15.27
CA TYR A 28 -23.45 2.67 -16.29
C TYR A 28 -23.03 1.47 -17.16
N LEU A 29 -22.88 0.29 -16.56
CA LEU A 29 -22.58 -0.95 -17.29
C LEU A 29 -23.69 -1.29 -18.29
N ASP A 30 -24.96 -1.15 -17.89
CA ASP A 30 -26.12 -1.38 -18.75
C ASP A 30 -26.24 -0.33 -19.86
N HIS A 31 -25.95 0.94 -19.55
CA HIS A 31 -26.12 2.06 -20.47
C HIS A 31 -24.93 3.02 -20.39
N ARG A 32 -23.92 2.78 -21.24
CA ARG A 32 -22.69 3.58 -21.29
C ARG A 32 -22.93 4.92 -21.97
N ASN A 33 -23.23 5.94 -21.16
CA ASN A 33 -23.32 7.33 -21.59
C ASN A 33 -22.65 8.27 -20.57
N GLU A 34 -22.44 9.52 -20.98
CA GLU A 34 -21.74 10.53 -20.17
C GLU A 34 -22.48 10.85 -18.88
N GLU A 35 -23.81 10.93 -18.91
CA GLU A 35 -24.62 11.23 -17.72
C GLU A 35 -24.44 10.15 -16.63
N ASN A 36 -24.53 8.87 -17.02
CA ASN A 36 -24.34 7.75 -16.12
C ASN A 36 -22.89 7.68 -15.62
N LEU A 37 -21.90 8.02 -16.45
CA LEU A 37 -20.50 8.12 -16.04
C LEU A 37 -20.30 9.18 -14.97
N VAL A 38 -20.89 10.37 -15.14
CA VAL A 38 -20.83 11.47 -14.16
C VAL A 38 -21.51 11.06 -12.85
N GLN A 39 -22.69 10.42 -12.92
CA GLN A 39 -23.38 9.93 -11.73
C GLN A 39 -22.57 8.86 -10.99
N PHE A 40 -21.97 7.94 -11.73
CA PHE A 40 -21.09 6.92 -11.16
C PHE A 40 -19.85 7.55 -10.52
N ASN A 41 -19.18 8.49 -11.21
CA ASN A 41 -17.99 9.15 -10.67
C ASN A 41 -18.27 9.89 -9.36
N ARG A 42 -19.42 10.57 -9.25
CA ARG A 42 -19.85 11.18 -7.99
C ARG A 42 -20.01 10.16 -6.88
N SER A 43 -20.61 9.01 -7.18
CA SER A 43 -20.80 7.93 -6.21
C SER A 43 -19.46 7.33 -5.74
N ALA A 44 -18.56 7.05 -6.68
CA ALA A 44 -17.20 6.59 -6.39
C ALA A 44 -16.40 7.59 -5.55
N SER A 45 -16.51 8.88 -5.88
CA SER A 45 -15.84 9.97 -5.15
C SER A 45 -16.34 10.09 -3.71
N LEU A 46 -17.65 9.95 -3.49
CA LEU A 46 -18.21 9.90 -2.13
C LEU A 46 -17.67 8.71 -1.36
N LEU A 47 -17.59 7.54 -1.99
CA LEU A 47 -17.06 6.33 -1.36
C LEU A 47 -15.58 6.48 -0.95
N CYS A 48 -14.75 7.18 -1.74
CA CYS A 48 -13.37 7.51 -1.37
C CYS A 48 -13.23 8.31 -0.07
N THR A 49 -14.27 9.04 0.34
CA THR A 49 -14.25 9.82 1.59
C THR A 49 -14.45 8.96 2.85
N VAL A 50 -14.89 7.71 2.68
CA VAL A 50 -15.18 6.80 3.79
C VAL A 50 -13.89 6.31 4.42
N LYS A 51 -13.70 6.67 5.69
CA LYS A 51 -12.60 6.11 6.52
C LYS A 51 -12.97 4.70 6.98
N ASN A 52 -11.98 3.80 7.04
CA ASN A 52 -12.14 2.41 7.49
C ASN A 52 -13.23 1.63 6.72
N LEU A 53 -13.27 1.82 5.39
CA LEU A 53 -14.25 1.17 4.51
C LEU A 53 -14.30 -0.36 4.70
N GLN A 54 -13.15 -1.00 4.92
CA GLN A 54 -13.05 -2.43 5.18
C GLN A 54 -13.84 -2.87 6.44
N ASP A 55 -13.69 -2.15 7.55
CA ASP A 55 -14.39 -2.46 8.81
C ASP A 55 -15.90 -2.27 8.65
N SER A 56 -16.31 -1.26 7.87
CA SER A 56 -17.73 -1.01 7.58
C SER A 56 -18.34 -2.11 6.71
N LEU A 57 -17.61 -2.60 5.69
CA LEU A 57 -18.06 -3.73 4.88
C LEU A 57 -18.24 -4.99 5.73
N ALA A 58 -17.27 -5.29 6.60
CA ALA A 58 -17.28 -6.47 7.44
C ALA A 58 -18.40 -6.47 8.50
N SER A 59 -18.70 -5.30 9.07
CA SER A 59 -19.67 -5.16 10.16
C SER A 59 -21.11 -4.94 9.70
N THR A 60 -21.30 -4.42 8.47
CA THR A 60 -22.63 -3.97 8.01
C THR A 60 -23.24 -4.88 6.95
N PHE A 61 -22.41 -5.54 6.13
CA PHE A 61 -22.89 -6.32 4.98
C PHE A 61 -22.66 -7.81 5.18
N THR A 62 -23.53 -8.60 4.55
CA THR A 62 -23.33 -10.03 4.43
C THR A 62 -22.17 -10.33 3.49
N SER A 63 -21.58 -11.52 3.65
CA SER A 63 -20.53 -12.02 2.75
C SER A 63 -20.96 -11.96 1.27
N LEU A 64 -22.23 -12.21 0.96
CA LEU A 64 -22.75 -12.13 -0.41
C LEU A 64 -22.78 -10.69 -0.93
N GLU A 65 -23.32 -9.75 -0.15
CA GLU A 65 -23.37 -8.33 -0.55
C GLU A 65 -21.98 -7.73 -0.74
N THR A 66 -21.02 -8.06 0.14
CA THR A 66 -19.62 -7.68 -0.05
C THR A 66 -19.06 -8.22 -1.37
N THR A 67 -19.45 -9.42 -1.79
CA THR A 67 -19.00 -10.01 -3.06
C THR A 67 -19.54 -9.23 -4.24
N ASN A 68 -20.84 -8.97 -4.24
CA ASN A 68 -21.48 -8.26 -5.34
C ASN A 68 -20.88 -6.87 -5.51
N PHE A 69 -20.62 -6.17 -4.40
CA PHE A 69 -19.91 -4.90 -4.43
C PHE A 69 -18.50 -5.00 -5.04
N LEU A 70 -17.73 -6.03 -4.66
CA LEU A 70 -16.39 -6.24 -5.24
C LEU A 70 -16.45 -6.59 -6.73
N ILE A 71 -17.42 -7.42 -7.15
CA ILE A 71 -17.65 -7.74 -8.56
C ILE A 71 -17.98 -6.46 -9.34
N ASP A 72 -18.89 -5.64 -8.83
CA ASP A 72 -19.25 -4.36 -9.44
C ASP A 72 -18.00 -3.46 -9.57
N MET A 73 -17.16 -3.39 -8.53
CA MET A 73 -15.92 -2.62 -8.52
C MET A 73 -14.91 -3.10 -9.59
N TYR A 74 -14.63 -4.41 -9.63
CA TYR A 74 -13.68 -4.97 -10.59
C TYR A 74 -14.20 -4.91 -12.02
N SER A 75 -15.50 -5.10 -12.23
CA SER A 75 -16.14 -4.94 -13.55
C SER A 75 -15.99 -3.51 -14.08
N MET A 76 -16.14 -2.51 -13.20
CA MET A 76 -15.88 -1.11 -13.56
C MET A 76 -14.42 -0.87 -13.92
N LEU A 77 -13.48 -1.39 -13.12
CA LEU A 77 -12.04 -1.25 -13.41
C LEU A 77 -11.62 -1.95 -14.72
N ASP A 78 -12.28 -3.04 -15.12
CA ASP A 78 -12.03 -3.70 -16.40
C ASP A 78 -12.52 -2.87 -17.59
N ILE A 79 -13.59 -2.10 -17.44
CA ILE A 79 -14.20 -1.35 -18.55
C ILE A 79 -13.67 0.09 -18.67
N LEU A 80 -13.34 0.74 -17.55
CA LEU A 80 -12.88 2.14 -17.55
C LEU A 80 -11.47 2.28 -18.15
N SER A 81 -11.25 3.34 -18.92
CA SER A 81 -9.91 3.74 -19.39
C SER A 81 -9.14 4.44 -18.26
N PRO A 82 -7.83 4.20 -18.11
CA PRO A 82 -6.95 4.98 -17.24
C PRO A 82 -6.93 6.49 -17.52
N ASP A 83 -7.36 6.94 -18.70
CA ASP A 83 -7.45 8.37 -19.03
C ASP A 83 -8.62 9.08 -18.32
N LEU A 84 -9.54 8.32 -17.70
CA LEU A 84 -10.68 8.86 -16.99
C LEU A 84 -10.38 8.97 -15.49
N ASP A 85 -10.61 10.14 -14.89
CA ASP A 85 -10.42 10.36 -13.44
C ASP A 85 -11.17 9.36 -12.56
N VAL A 86 -12.33 8.87 -13.05
CA VAL A 86 -13.14 7.89 -12.33
C VAL A 86 -12.43 6.54 -12.19
N PHE A 87 -11.53 6.17 -13.11
CA PHE A 87 -10.70 4.97 -12.97
C PHE A 87 -9.80 5.09 -11.73
N TRP A 88 -9.11 6.21 -11.58
CA TRP A 88 -8.22 6.49 -10.44
C TRP A 88 -9.00 6.63 -9.13
N THR A 89 -10.22 7.15 -9.20
CA THR A 89 -11.15 7.18 -8.07
C THR A 89 -11.49 5.78 -7.60
N CYS A 90 -11.89 4.88 -8.52
CA CYS A 90 -12.15 3.47 -8.19
C CYS A 90 -10.90 2.76 -7.66
N LEU A 91 -9.73 3.03 -8.26
CA LEU A 91 -8.48 2.44 -7.82
C LEU A 91 -8.08 2.89 -6.41
N THR A 92 -8.41 4.14 -6.03
CA THR A 92 -8.23 4.65 -4.67
C THR A 92 -9.13 3.90 -3.68
N VAL A 93 -10.40 3.62 -4.04
CA VAL A 93 -11.27 2.78 -3.22
C VAL A 93 -10.67 1.39 -3.05
N VAL A 94 -10.20 0.75 -4.13
CA VAL A 94 -9.52 -0.54 -4.06
C VAL A 94 -8.29 -0.48 -3.17
N GLN A 95 -7.48 0.58 -3.28
CA GLN A 95 -6.33 0.78 -2.39
C GLN A 95 -6.76 0.85 -0.92
N GLN A 96 -7.86 1.54 -0.60
CA GLN A 96 -8.39 1.61 0.77
C GLN A 96 -8.89 0.25 1.27
N LEU A 97 -9.53 -0.54 0.40
CA LEU A 97 -9.99 -1.90 0.73
C LEU A 97 -8.82 -2.86 0.96
N LEU A 98 -7.72 -2.67 0.23
CA LEU A 98 -6.51 -3.48 0.31
C LEU A 98 -5.53 -2.99 1.38
N LYS A 99 -5.65 -1.75 1.86
CA LYS A 99 -4.78 -1.19 2.91
C LYS A 99 -5.03 -1.97 4.21
N ASN A 100 -4.07 -2.84 4.54
CA ASN A 100 -4.06 -3.62 5.78
C ASN A 100 -4.31 -2.73 7.01
N SER A 101 -5.46 -2.93 7.66
CA SER A 101 -5.61 -2.58 9.07
C SER A 101 -4.62 -3.40 9.91
N LYS A 102 -4.31 -2.92 11.10
CA LYS A 102 -3.30 -3.43 12.05
C LYS A 102 -3.45 -4.91 12.51
N LEU A 103 -4.27 -5.72 11.83
CA LEU A 103 -4.65 -7.08 12.20
C LEU A 103 -3.70 -8.18 11.68
N GLN A 104 -2.77 -7.90 10.77
CA GLN A 104 -1.82 -8.92 10.30
C GLN A 104 -0.60 -9.16 11.21
N GLN A 105 -0.46 -8.45 12.33
CA GLN A 105 0.64 -8.65 13.29
C GLN A 105 0.24 -9.40 14.59
N GLY A 106 -0.95 -10.00 14.67
CA GLY A 106 -1.47 -10.56 15.91
C GLY A 106 -1.78 -12.05 15.90
N LYS A 107 -0.77 -12.88 16.20
CA LYS A 107 -0.87 -14.21 16.83
C LYS A 107 -1.67 -15.33 16.13
N SER A 108 -0.93 -16.42 15.87
CA SER A 108 -1.43 -17.81 15.96
C SER A 108 -2.36 -17.98 17.16
N GLY A 109 -3.66 -18.09 16.90
CA GLY A 109 -4.69 -18.22 17.90
C GLY A 109 -6.02 -18.51 17.25
N THR A 110 -6.41 -19.78 17.32
CA THR A 110 -7.67 -20.37 16.89
C THR A 110 -8.92 -19.49 17.02
N SER A 111 -9.81 -19.63 16.01
CA SER A 111 -11.27 -19.43 16.06
C SER A 111 -11.85 -18.00 16.05
N SER A 112 -11.42 -17.16 15.10
CA SER A 112 -12.31 -16.23 14.37
C SER A 112 -11.68 -15.79 13.04
N PHE A 113 -11.00 -16.72 12.38
CA PHE A 113 -10.18 -16.55 11.16
C PHE A 113 -11.03 -16.31 9.90
N ILE A 114 -11.94 -15.34 9.94
CA ILE A 114 -12.56 -14.75 8.75
C ILE A 114 -12.57 -13.23 8.95
N ASP A 115 -11.38 -12.68 9.20
CA ASP A 115 -11.15 -11.24 9.12
C ASP A 115 -11.44 -10.78 7.69
N ALA A 116 -11.97 -9.58 7.50
CA ALA A 116 -12.38 -9.04 6.21
C ALA A 116 -11.29 -9.11 5.10
N GLY A 117 -10.00 -9.13 5.48
CA GLY A 117 -8.89 -9.40 4.57
C GLY A 117 -8.92 -10.82 3.98
N LEU A 118 -9.36 -11.80 4.76
CA LEU A 118 -9.61 -13.17 4.31
C LEU A 118 -10.81 -13.26 3.35
N VAL A 119 -11.81 -12.37 3.45
CA VAL A 119 -12.96 -12.35 2.52
C VAL A 119 -12.56 -11.82 1.12
N LEU A 120 -11.69 -10.80 1.06
CA LEU A 120 -11.02 -10.39 -0.18
C LEU A 120 -10.09 -11.51 -0.69
N TYR A 121 -9.31 -12.13 0.19
CA TYR A 121 -8.36 -13.22 -0.11
C TYR A 121 -9.02 -14.53 -0.60
N ILE A 122 -10.16 -14.94 -0.02
CA ILE A 122 -10.89 -16.19 -0.32
C ILE A 122 -11.77 -16.06 -1.58
N LYS A 123 -12.12 -14.85 -2.02
CA LYS A 123 -12.97 -14.66 -3.21
C LYS A 123 -12.21 -14.34 -4.50
N ILE A 124 -10.99 -13.81 -4.39
CA ILE A 124 -10.09 -13.59 -5.54
C ILE A 124 -9.67 -14.92 -6.22
N THR A 125 -9.78 -16.07 -5.55
CA THR A 125 -9.39 -17.38 -6.11
C THR A 125 -10.27 -17.89 -7.27
N TRP A 126 -11.50 -17.37 -7.46
CA TRP A 126 -12.41 -17.80 -8.56
C TRP A 126 -12.57 -16.75 -9.68
N GLU A 127 -11.92 -15.59 -9.55
CA GLU A 127 -12.03 -14.44 -10.46
C GLU A 127 -10.70 -14.10 -11.18
N GLN A 128 -9.91 -15.14 -11.49
CA GLN A 128 -8.67 -15.02 -12.27
C GLN A 128 -8.72 -14.03 -13.47
N PRO A 129 -9.80 -13.94 -14.29
CA PRO A 129 -9.81 -13.00 -15.41
C PRO A 129 -9.78 -11.53 -14.98
N TYR A 130 -10.57 -11.12 -13.98
CA TYR A 130 -10.62 -9.72 -13.53
C TYR A 130 -9.31 -9.28 -12.89
N LEU A 131 -8.72 -10.17 -12.09
CA LEU A 131 -7.44 -9.90 -11.45
C LEU A 131 -6.30 -9.76 -12.47
N LEU A 132 -6.23 -10.66 -13.46
CA LEU A 132 -5.21 -10.57 -14.51
C LEU A 132 -5.36 -9.28 -15.34
N GLN A 133 -6.59 -8.89 -15.66
CA GLN A 133 -6.86 -7.65 -16.38
C GLN A 133 -6.48 -6.41 -15.56
N LEU A 134 -6.80 -6.40 -14.27
CA LEU A 134 -6.38 -5.33 -13.37
C LEU A 134 -4.85 -5.25 -13.28
N ILE A 135 -4.16 -6.39 -13.08
CA ILE A 135 -2.69 -6.43 -13.05
C ILE A 135 -2.11 -5.84 -14.34
N ARG A 136 -2.62 -6.24 -15.51
CA ARG A 136 -2.18 -5.70 -16.81
C ARG A 136 -2.36 -4.19 -16.88
N LYS A 137 -3.55 -3.69 -16.55
CA LYS A 137 -3.80 -2.24 -16.56
C LYS A 137 -2.88 -1.48 -15.61
N LEU A 138 -2.65 -2.00 -14.39
CA LEU A 138 -1.74 -1.38 -13.43
C LEU A 138 -0.31 -1.36 -13.96
N VAL A 139 0.14 -2.44 -14.58
CA VAL A 139 1.44 -2.54 -15.22
C VAL A 139 1.56 -1.55 -16.37
N ASP A 140 0.57 -1.48 -17.26
CA ASP A 140 0.53 -0.54 -18.37
C ASP A 140 0.60 0.91 -17.87
N CYS A 141 -0.11 1.23 -16.78
CA CYS A 141 -0.03 2.53 -16.14
C CYS A 141 1.35 2.82 -15.55
N ILE A 142 2.02 1.81 -14.96
CA ILE A 142 3.38 1.96 -14.43
C ILE A 142 4.37 2.26 -15.56
N TYR A 143 4.20 1.65 -16.73
CA TYR A 143 5.07 1.87 -17.90
C TYR A 143 4.70 3.08 -18.76
N CYS A 144 3.52 3.66 -18.58
CA CYS A 144 3.07 4.83 -19.33
C CYS A 144 3.90 6.06 -18.94
N ASP A 145 4.52 6.72 -19.93
CA ASP A 145 5.33 7.93 -19.74
C ASP A 145 4.48 9.20 -19.58
N ASP A 146 3.21 9.17 -19.99
CA ASP A 146 2.31 10.31 -19.93
C ASP A 146 1.70 10.49 -18.53
N PHE A 147 1.77 9.48 -17.66
CA PHE A 147 1.29 9.56 -16.29
C PHE A 147 2.35 10.12 -15.34
N ASP A 148 1.89 10.93 -14.39
CA ASP A 148 2.77 11.50 -13.37
C ASP A 148 3.25 10.45 -12.34
N ASP A 149 4.25 10.83 -11.55
CA ASP A 149 4.79 9.98 -10.49
C ASP A 149 3.74 9.59 -9.45
N THR A 150 2.68 10.40 -9.26
CA THR A 150 1.61 10.16 -8.30
C THR A 150 0.78 8.95 -8.71
N ILE A 151 0.38 8.91 -9.98
CA ILE A 151 -0.34 7.82 -10.62
C ILE A 151 0.48 6.55 -10.58
N MET A 152 1.75 6.63 -10.98
CA MET A 152 2.67 5.48 -10.94
C MET A 152 2.82 4.93 -9.51
N LYS A 153 2.97 5.79 -8.50
CA LYS A 153 3.03 5.37 -7.09
C LYS A 153 1.73 4.75 -6.60
N LEU A 154 0.56 5.27 -7.01
CA LEU A 154 -0.73 4.68 -6.66
C LEU A 154 -0.89 3.28 -7.27
N ALA A 155 -0.62 3.13 -8.56
CA ALA A 155 -0.67 1.85 -9.27
C ALA A 155 0.29 0.83 -8.63
N THR A 156 1.53 1.24 -8.36
CA THR A 156 2.54 0.42 -7.69
C THR A 156 2.09 0.01 -6.29
N SER A 157 1.48 0.93 -5.52
CA SER A 157 0.97 0.62 -4.19
C SER A 157 -0.18 -0.38 -4.20
N VAL A 158 -1.11 -0.28 -5.15
CA VAL A 158 -2.19 -1.27 -5.29
C VAL A 158 -1.61 -2.63 -5.68
N LEU A 159 -0.65 -2.65 -6.61
CA LEU A 159 0.01 -3.88 -7.04
C LEU A 159 0.74 -4.58 -5.89
N ILE A 160 1.47 -3.84 -5.06
CA ILE A 160 2.10 -4.36 -3.84
C ILE A 160 1.07 -4.99 -2.91
N ASN A 161 -0.04 -4.29 -2.65
CA ASN A 161 -1.05 -4.81 -1.73
C ASN A 161 -1.77 -6.04 -2.29
N LEU A 162 -1.94 -6.12 -3.61
CA LEU A 162 -2.48 -7.32 -4.27
C LEU A 162 -1.51 -8.50 -4.15
N CYS A 163 -0.20 -8.28 -4.32
CA CYS A 163 0.81 -9.35 -4.29
C CYS A 163 1.19 -9.80 -2.88
N HIS A 164 1.10 -8.91 -1.89
CA HIS A 164 1.55 -9.19 -0.52
C HIS A 164 0.83 -10.40 0.09
N LYS A 165 1.60 -11.45 0.41
CA LYS A 165 1.12 -12.76 0.89
C LYS A 165 0.08 -13.43 -0.03
N ASN A 166 0.09 -13.09 -1.33
CA ASN A 166 -0.79 -13.68 -2.34
C ASN A 166 0.03 -14.24 -3.50
N PHE A 167 0.55 -15.45 -3.30
CA PHE A 167 1.37 -16.18 -4.27
C PHE A 167 0.72 -16.26 -5.67
N CYS A 168 -0.60 -16.45 -5.74
CA CYS A 168 -1.34 -16.52 -7.00
C CYS A 168 -1.25 -15.21 -7.79
N VAL A 169 -1.45 -14.07 -7.13
CA VAL A 169 -1.30 -12.75 -7.75
C VAL A 169 0.15 -12.51 -8.15
N THR A 170 1.11 -12.80 -7.26
CA THR A 170 2.54 -12.64 -7.53
C THR A 170 2.95 -13.44 -8.77
N CYS A 171 2.51 -14.69 -8.88
CA CYS A 171 2.72 -15.53 -10.07
C CYS A 171 2.09 -14.93 -11.34
N LEU A 172 0.89 -14.37 -11.26
CA LEU A 172 0.26 -13.71 -12.41
C LEU A 172 1.05 -12.48 -12.84
N LEU A 173 1.46 -11.63 -11.89
CA LEU A 173 2.31 -10.47 -12.17
C LEU A 173 3.60 -10.88 -12.87
N LEU A 174 4.29 -11.88 -12.34
CA LEU A 174 5.55 -12.38 -12.90
C LEU A 174 5.42 -12.94 -14.32
N ARG A 175 4.24 -13.45 -14.69
CA ARG A 175 3.94 -13.89 -16.08
C ARG A 175 3.58 -12.72 -17.00
N THR A 176 3.23 -11.56 -16.45
CA THR A 176 2.85 -10.36 -17.23
C THR A 176 3.99 -9.38 -17.48
N VAL A 177 5.06 -9.42 -16.68
CA VAL A 177 6.14 -8.43 -16.73
C VAL A 177 7.51 -9.04 -16.90
N ASN A 178 8.40 -8.29 -17.54
CA ASN A 178 9.83 -8.53 -17.40
C ASN A 178 10.31 -7.88 -16.09
N ILE A 179 10.76 -8.69 -15.13
CA ILE A 179 11.18 -8.20 -13.80
C ILE A 179 12.23 -7.11 -13.93
N SER A 180 13.28 -7.30 -14.75
CA SER A 180 14.36 -6.31 -14.87
C SER A 180 13.88 -4.95 -15.41
N SER A 181 12.86 -4.96 -16.28
CA SER A 181 12.25 -3.75 -16.82
C SER A 181 11.35 -3.08 -15.80
N LEU A 182 10.57 -3.88 -15.06
CA LEU A 182 9.68 -3.40 -14.02
C LEU A 182 10.48 -2.78 -12.88
N SER A 183 11.51 -3.48 -12.41
CA SER A 183 12.44 -3.01 -11.38
C SER A 183 13.00 -1.65 -11.74
N LYS A 184 13.54 -1.49 -12.96
CA LYS A 184 14.08 -0.21 -13.42
C LYS A 184 13.03 0.89 -13.44
N ARG A 185 11.82 0.58 -13.90
CA ARG A 185 10.72 1.55 -13.99
C ARG A 185 10.27 2.04 -12.62
N ILE A 186 10.12 1.14 -11.65
CA ILE A 186 9.61 1.50 -10.33
C ILE A 186 10.66 2.09 -9.39
N LEU A 187 11.96 2.13 -9.76
CA LEU A 187 13.02 2.65 -8.87
C LEU A 187 12.72 4.05 -8.31
N SER A 188 12.11 4.93 -9.11
CA SER A 188 11.72 6.29 -8.69
C SER A 188 10.59 6.29 -7.64
N CYS A 189 9.88 5.17 -7.43
CA CYS A 189 8.88 5.02 -6.38
C CYS A 189 9.47 4.76 -4.99
N GLY A 190 10.80 4.68 -4.84
CA GLY A 190 11.49 4.55 -3.56
C GLY A 190 11.04 3.32 -2.76
N VAL A 191 10.43 3.54 -1.59
CA VAL A 191 10.02 2.46 -0.67
C VAL A 191 9.03 1.48 -1.29
N LEU A 192 8.15 1.95 -2.19
CA LEU A 192 7.23 1.06 -2.91
C LEU A 192 8.02 0.11 -3.83
N ALA A 193 9.05 0.62 -4.49
CA ALA A 193 9.97 -0.19 -5.30
C ALA A 193 10.58 -1.31 -4.44
N SER A 194 11.15 -0.95 -3.30
CA SER A 194 11.76 -1.88 -2.35
C SER A 194 10.77 -2.96 -1.89
N LYS A 195 9.54 -2.58 -1.54
CA LYS A 195 8.49 -3.51 -1.11
C LYS A 195 8.10 -4.50 -2.20
N LEU A 196 7.88 -4.02 -3.42
CA LEU A 196 7.54 -4.90 -4.54
C LEU A 196 8.70 -5.84 -4.85
N MET A 197 9.94 -5.35 -4.87
CA MET A 197 11.13 -6.18 -5.10
C MET A 197 11.27 -7.30 -4.06
N ILE A 198 10.96 -7.05 -2.78
CA ILE A 198 10.95 -8.12 -1.76
C ILE A 198 9.85 -9.13 -2.03
N ILE A 199 8.63 -8.69 -2.36
CA ILE A 199 7.53 -9.62 -2.66
C ILE A 199 7.89 -10.50 -3.87
N LEU A 200 8.55 -9.95 -4.89
CA LEU A 200 8.98 -10.70 -6.07
C LEU A 200 10.16 -11.64 -5.77
N ALA A 201 10.99 -11.30 -4.79
CA ALA A 201 12.16 -12.08 -4.37
C ALA A 201 11.84 -13.36 -3.60
N GLU A 202 10.67 -13.42 -2.95
CA GLU A 202 10.27 -14.59 -2.15
C GLU A 202 10.00 -15.84 -3.00
N ASP A 203 9.69 -15.70 -4.30
CA ASP A 203 9.20 -16.80 -5.13
C ASP A 203 9.88 -16.96 -6.51
N LEU A 204 10.74 -16.03 -6.93
CA LEU A 204 11.57 -16.17 -8.13
C LEU A 204 12.99 -15.74 -7.83
N ASP A 205 13.93 -16.62 -8.16
CA ASP A 205 15.39 -16.43 -8.12
C ASP A 205 15.85 -15.19 -7.34
N VAL A 206 16.24 -15.46 -6.09
CA VAL A 206 16.75 -14.54 -5.09
C VAL A 206 17.46 -13.34 -5.75
N PRO A 207 17.00 -12.08 -5.54
CA PRO A 207 17.69 -10.91 -6.04
C PRO A 207 19.14 -10.99 -5.56
N SER A 208 20.07 -10.72 -6.49
CA SER A 208 21.48 -10.86 -6.19
C SER A 208 21.82 -10.06 -4.92
N SER A 209 22.78 -10.54 -4.13
CA SER A 209 23.22 -9.84 -2.91
C SER A 209 23.53 -8.36 -3.17
N LYS A 210 23.99 -8.00 -4.38
CA LYS A 210 24.23 -6.62 -4.80
C LYS A 210 22.97 -5.79 -5.01
N ASP A 211 21.87 -6.40 -5.46
CA ASP A 211 20.60 -5.71 -5.67
C ASP A 211 19.90 -5.46 -4.33
N LEU A 212 19.97 -6.42 -3.41
CA LEU A 212 19.50 -6.24 -2.04
C LEU A 212 20.32 -5.18 -1.28
N GLU A 213 21.64 -5.13 -1.49
CA GLU A 213 22.49 -4.07 -0.94
C GLU A 213 22.06 -2.68 -1.42
N LYS A 214 21.78 -2.52 -2.73
CA LYS A 214 21.26 -1.26 -3.29
C LYS A 214 19.92 -0.87 -2.66
N VAL A 215 19.05 -1.84 -2.37
CA VAL A 215 17.77 -1.59 -1.67
C VAL A 215 18.04 -1.04 -0.26
N VAL A 216 18.97 -1.63 0.48
CA VAL A 216 19.39 -1.11 1.80
C VAL A 216 19.94 0.30 1.68
N THR A 217 20.85 0.56 0.74
CA THR A 217 21.40 1.90 0.48
C THR A 217 20.31 2.92 0.13
N SER A 218 19.36 2.55 -0.74
CA SER A 218 18.27 3.42 -1.15
C SER A 218 17.34 3.76 0.02
N ASN A 219 17.12 2.84 0.95
CA ASN A 219 16.30 3.12 2.13
C ASN A 219 16.98 4.12 3.07
N PHE A 220 18.31 4.07 3.22
CA PHE A 220 19.06 5.08 3.99
C PHE A 220 18.96 6.49 3.37
N HIS A 221 18.96 6.58 2.04
CA HIS A 221 18.72 7.85 1.35
C HIS A 221 17.30 8.36 1.61
N ALA A 222 16.30 7.49 1.44
CA ALA A 222 14.91 7.84 1.68
C ALA A 222 14.62 8.23 3.14
N ILE A 223 15.31 7.62 4.12
CA ILE A 223 15.24 8.04 5.53
C ILE A 223 15.74 9.48 5.67
N ARG A 224 16.85 9.84 5.03
CA ARG A 224 17.39 11.21 5.08
C ARG A 224 16.41 12.21 4.47
N ASP A 225 15.81 11.87 3.33
CA ASP A 225 14.82 12.72 2.69
C ASP A 225 13.59 12.92 3.58
N SER A 226 13.08 11.86 4.22
CA SER A 226 11.99 11.99 5.19
C SER A 226 12.38 12.81 6.42
N LEU A 227 13.63 12.75 6.88
CA LEU A 227 14.12 13.58 7.99
C LEU A 227 14.28 15.06 7.60
N ASN A 228 14.57 15.36 6.32
CA ASN A 228 14.65 16.75 5.85
C ASN A 228 13.30 17.47 5.91
N THR A 229 12.20 16.73 5.76
CA THR A 229 10.83 17.26 5.76
C THR A 229 10.02 16.89 7.00
N TRP A 230 10.59 16.11 7.92
CA TRP A 230 9.91 15.52 9.08
C TRP A 230 8.67 14.70 8.69
N ASP A 231 8.73 13.95 7.59
CA ASP A 231 7.66 13.08 7.08
C ASP A 231 7.56 11.79 7.91
N VAL A 232 6.79 11.86 9.00
CA VAL A 232 6.57 10.74 9.92
C VAL A 232 5.94 9.53 9.21
N PRO A 233 4.87 9.67 8.38
CA PRO A 233 4.30 8.52 7.67
C PRO A 233 5.30 7.79 6.78
N GLN A 234 6.05 8.53 5.95
CA GLN A 234 7.04 7.92 5.05
C GLN A 234 8.12 7.21 5.86
N LEU A 235 8.71 7.89 6.84
CA LEU A 235 9.77 7.34 7.70
C LEU A 235 9.32 6.07 8.44
N THR A 236 8.09 6.06 8.96
CA THR A 236 7.49 4.88 9.61
C THR A 236 7.48 3.70 8.64
N HIS A 237 7.03 3.91 7.40
CA HIS A 237 6.99 2.85 6.40
C HIS A 237 8.36 2.30 6.02
N ILE A 238 9.42 3.13 6.02
CA ILE A 238 10.78 2.67 5.72
C ILE A 238 11.34 1.84 6.87
N ILE A 239 11.15 2.32 8.10
CA ILE A 239 11.71 1.67 9.28
C ILE A 239 10.98 0.37 9.57
N ASP A 240 9.66 0.34 9.48
CA ASP A 240 8.89 -0.90 9.60
C ASP A 240 9.35 -1.94 8.56
N PHE A 241 9.66 -1.51 7.34
CA PHE A 241 10.17 -2.39 6.28
C PHE A 241 11.54 -2.98 6.62
N ILE A 242 12.50 -2.17 7.06
CA ILE A 242 13.84 -2.65 7.45
C ILE A 242 13.75 -3.57 8.67
N VAL A 243 12.99 -3.17 9.70
CA VAL A 243 12.82 -3.96 10.93
C VAL A 243 12.13 -5.29 10.64
N SER A 244 11.20 -5.32 9.69
CA SER A 244 10.52 -6.56 9.27
C SER A 244 11.40 -7.48 8.42
N SER A 245 12.68 -7.13 8.17
CA SER A 245 13.57 -7.95 7.32
C SER A 245 13.74 -9.38 7.83
N GLU A 246 13.59 -9.64 9.13
CA GLU A 246 13.63 -11.00 9.72
C GLU A 246 12.67 -11.99 9.05
N SER A 247 11.59 -11.49 8.45
CA SER A 247 10.63 -12.32 7.72
C SER A 247 11.18 -12.83 6.38
N ASN A 248 12.29 -12.28 5.89
CA ASN A 248 12.91 -12.60 4.61
C ASN A 248 14.42 -12.89 4.81
N ARG A 249 14.83 -14.15 4.64
CA ARG A 249 16.19 -14.61 4.97
C ARG A 249 17.29 -13.86 4.21
N ASP A 250 17.07 -13.58 2.92
CA ASP A 250 18.08 -12.99 2.05
C ASP A 250 18.18 -11.48 2.26
N PHE A 251 17.05 -10.79 2.40
CA PHE A 251 17.04 -9.38 2.77
C PHE A 251 17.58 -9.17 4.18
N HIS A 252 17.23 -10.03 5.15
CA HIS A 252 17.82 -10.03 6.48
C HIS A 252 19.34 -10.22 6.41
N GLY A 253 19.81 -11.16 5.57
CA GLY A 253 21.23 -11.37 5.30
C GLY A 253 21.90 -10.14 4.69
N ALA A 254 21.25 -9.45 3.75
CA ALA A 254 21.77 -8.22 3.15
C ALA A 254 21.81 -7.05 4.14
N VAL A 255 20.80 -6.92 5.00
CA VAL A 255 20.74 -5.92 6.08
C VAL A 255 21.83 -6.20 7.12
N LYS A 256 22.03 -7.46 7.52
CA LYS A 256 23.05 -7.88 8.49
C LYS A 256 24.47 -7.67 7.96
N ASN A 257 24.72 -7.98 6.69
CA ASN A 257 26.04 -7.90 6.08
C ASN A 257 26.30 -6.56 5.36
N TYR A 258 25.44 -5.56 5.56
CA TYR A 258 25.55 -4.27 4.88
C TYR A 258 26.84 -3.54 5.32
N PRO A 259 27.81 -3.30 4.42
CA PRO A 259 29.15 -2.85 4.80
C PRO A 259 29.19 -1.41 5.33
N ASN A 260 28.29 -0.55 4.83
CA ASN A 260 28.29 0.88 5.13
C ASN A 260 27.30 1.26 6.24
N TYR A 261 26.86 0.28 7.05
CA TYR A 261 25.87 0.50 8.10
C TYR A 261 26.37 1.55 9.13
N GLU A 262 27.59 1.39 9.62
CA GLU A 262 28.14 2.26 10.68
C GLU A 262 28.29 3.71 10.22
N GLU A 263 28.74 3.90 8.98
CA GLU A 263 28.87 5.23 8.37
C GLU A 263 27.50 5.88 8.19
N ASN A 264 26.53 5.15 7.63
CA ASN A 264 25.18 5.66 7.41
C ASN A 264 24.47 6.01 8.74
N VAL A 265 24.61 5.22 9.80
CA VAL A 265 24.03 5.55 11.11
C VAL A 265 24.74 6.73 11.76
N ARG A 266 26.07 6.83 11.63
CA ARG A 266 26.81 8.00 12.12
C ARG A 266 26.34 9.26 11.42
N ASP A 267 26.17 9.21 10.10
CA ASP A 267 25.69 10.36 9.32
C ASP A 267 24.25 10.73 9.70
N LEU A 268 23.35 9.75 9.89
CA LEU A 268 21.99 10.00 10.39
C LEU A 268 22.00 10.67 11.77
N LEU A 269 22.84 10.21 12.70
CA LEU A 269 22.96 10.81 14.03
C LEU A 269 23.51 12.23 13.94
N GLN A 270 24.53 12.47 13.12
CA GLN A 270 25.09 13.81 12.90
C GLN A 270 24.05 14.75 12.29
N HIS A 271 23.27 14.29 11.32
CA HIS A 271 22.17 15.03 10.72
C HIS A 271 21.13 15.44 11.75
N LEU A 272 20.71 14.51 12.62
CA LEU A 272 19.76 14.79 13.71
C LEU A 272 20.32 15.79 14.73
N SER A 273 21.59 15.64 15.12
CA SER A 273 22.24 16.56 16.07
C SER A 273 22.34 17.99 15.51
N SER A 274 22.69 18.13 14.23
CA SER A 274 22.79 19.43 13.57
C SER A 274 21.45 20.17 13.45
N ARG A 275 20.33 19.42 13.38
CA ARG A 275 18.98 19.99 13.32
C ARG A 275 18.34 20.27 14.66
N SER A 276 18.80 19.66 15.75
CA SER A 276 18.23 19.88 17.09
C SER A 276 18.39 21.33 17.61
N GLU A 277 19.29 22.11 16.99
CA GLU A 277 19.58 23.49 17.38
C GLU A 277 18.79 24.54 16.57
N MET A 278 18.04 24.15 15.52
CA MET A 278 17.60 25.10 14.47
C MET A 278 16.10 25.27 14.22
N GLU A 279 15.17 24.76 15.03
CA GLU A 279 13.74 24.97 14.74
C GLU A 279 12.95 25.57 15.91
N ASP A 280 12.73 26.89 15.84
CA ASP A 280 11.58 27.61 16.40
C ASP A 280 10.28 27.17 15.67
N SER A 281 10.03 25.87 15.55
CA SER A 281 8.87 25.33 14.84
C SER A 281 7.62 25.26 15.73
N CYS A 282 6.47 25.43 15.08
CA CYS A 282 5.12 25.26 15.63
C CYS A 282 5.00 23.91 16.38
N ASP A 283 4.08 23.81 17.34
CA ASP A 283 3.88 22.63 18.20
C ASP A 283 3.79 21.30 17.43
N ASP A 284 3.17 21.30 16.25
CA ASP A 284 3.08 20.11 15.39
C ASP A 284 4.41 19.74 14.69
N GLY A 285 5.26 20.72 14.38
CA GLY A 285 6.61 20.48 13.88
C GLY A 285 7.46 19.74 14.90
N ARG A 286 7.41 20.17 16.17
CA ARG A 286 8.12 19.50 17.28
C ARG A 286 7.63 18.08 17.54
N LYS A 287 6.31 17.82 17.42
CA LYS A 287 5.76 16.46 17.52
C LYS A 287 6.28 15.56 16.41
N ASN A 288 6.31 16.06 15.17
CA ASN A 288 6.81 15.30 14.03
C ASN A 288 8.31 15.02 14.14
N GLN A 289 9.10 16.01 14.60
CA GLN A 289 10.51 15.82 14.93
C GLN A 289 10.71 14.71 15.97
N GLN A 290 9.99 14.78 17.09
CA GLN A 290 10.12 13.80 18.18
C GLN A 290 9.72 12.40 17.71
N ALA A 291 8.65 12.29 16.90
CA ALA A 291 8.24 11.03 16.30
C ALA A 291 9.31 10.47 15.35
N CYS A 292 9.89 11.31 14.49
CA CYS A 292 10.97 10.90 13.59
C CYS A 292 12.21 10.43 14.34
N ILE A 293 12.65 11.16 15.37
CA ILE A 293 13.77 10.77 16.23
C ILE A 293 13.49 9.42 16.90
N SER A 294 12.28 9.21 17.42
CA SER A 294 11.89 7.93 18.03
C SER A 294 11.98 6.76 17.04
N LEU A 295 11.57 6.99 15.79
CA LEU A 295 11.65 5.97 14.74
C LEU A 295 13.12 5.66 14.41
N VAL A 296 13.97 6.68 14.26
CA VAL A 296 15.41 6.46 14.02
C VAL A 296 16.06 5.69 15.18
N CYS A 297 15.71 6.00 16.43
CA CYS A 297 16.16 5.23 17.59
C CYS A 297 15.71 3.75 17.54
N GLN A 298 14.50 3.47 17.07
CA GLN A 298 14.03 2.10 16.84
C GLN A 298 14.87 1.38 15.80
N LEU A 299 15.19 2.05 14.70
CA LEU A 299 16.06 1.52 13.65
C LEU A 299 17.47 1.21 14.19
N ILE A 300 18.08 2.15 14.92
CA ILE A 300 19.41 1.94 15.54
C ILE A 300 19.38 0.77 16.51
N LYS A 301 18.34 0.68 17.35
CA LYS A 301 18.17 -0.44 18.29
C LYS A 301 18.12 -1.78 17.53
N TYR A 302 17.37 -1.84 16.44
CA TYR A 302 17.24 -3.03 15.60
C TYR A 302 18.61 -3.49 15.05
N PHE A 303 19.41 -2.55 14.54
CA PHE A 303 20.75 -2.87 14.04
C PHE A 303 21.73 -3.26 15.15
N VAL A 304 21.65 -2.62 16.33
CA VAL A 304 22.45 -3.03 17.50
C VAL A 304 22.11 -4.46 17.92
N THR A 305 20.84 -4.87 17.82
CA THR A 305 20.44 -6.26 18.11
C THR A 305 20.91 -7.23 17.04
N LEU A 306 20.87 -6.84 15.77
CA LEU A 306 21.37 -7.64 14.63
C LEU A 306 22.86 -8.01 14.78
N ASN A 307 23.68 -7.09 15.29
CA ASN A 307 25.14 -7.28 15.44
C ASN A 307 25.56 -8.02 16.72
N LYS A 308 24.62 -8.38 17.60
CA LYS A 308 24.91 -9.14 18.83
C LYS A 308 24.74 -10.66 18.68
N GLY A 309 24.18 -11.14 17.55
CA GLY A 309 23.97 -12.56 17.26
C GLY A 309 24.73 -13.02 16.03
#